data_AF-A0A061AMT7-F1
#
_entry.id   AF-A0A061AMT7-F1
#
_cell.length_a   1.000
_cell.length_b   1.000
_cell.length_c   1.000
_cell.angle_alpha   90.00
_cell.angle_beta   90.00
_cell.angle_gamma   90.00
#
_symmetry.space_group_name_H-M   'P 1'
#
loop_
_entity.id
_entity.type
_entity.pdbx_description
1 polymer ?
#
loop_
_entity_poly.entity_id
_entity_poly.type
_entity_poly.pdbx_seq_one_letter_code
_entity_poly.pdbx_strand_id
1 'polypeptide(L)'
;MSEETCPLCDTYTEKPPFQQHWICCELCTTWFHNHCLHLSLSETSKILRFHCAKCTIVHGPTEYKRTSGRKRTKIDYVALDAGEVETSMIEQHPHIKRFVEWSGESKGQVQELDGKQLTKAYALSTRLPAPVKIPCAKKQGLGLVIPKEYDVDTLVESMGEDAHIEVMDVLTQNGTKHSWKLSEWRDYFKNKQDRERIYNVLSLEISNCELGEKIKRPTYVEDVDLVDRVWPQDLEGRPIVQKYCLMGVQDSYTDFHLDFAGTSVYYTVIYGSKQFMFFPPTDHNLKKYVNWITDTSLSMQFLGDLGLENGLKVELMPGDVMIIPSGWIHAVYTPVDTLVIGGNFLTSFNIPEQLKIIDIEIKTKVGKKFKFPNFSKLMWLTAWRVLEGDIEVGETIDAKGCVELLEYLKAQVDRKERGVRESVPTKYIGNAKSFLKRFEDFVKKNVTVAEVKSEELKEIPTKRRRLNDKTNTLGSDIKTDTTTK
;
A
#
# COMPACT_ATOMS: atom_id res chain seq x y z
N MET A 1 -51.68 11.68 -8.96
CA MET A 1 -50.51 10.85 -9.29
C MET A 1 -50.67 9.60 -8.46
N SER A 2 -50.97 8.46 -9.08
CA SER A 2 -51.19 7.20 -8.38
C SER A 2 -49.89 6.76 -7.72
N GLU A 3 -49.94 6.40 -6.44
CA GLU A 3 -48.86 5.75 -5.72
C GLU A 3 -48.59 4.39 -6.39
N GLU A 4 -47.51 4.29 -7.16
CA GLU A 4 -47.09 3.02 -7.75
C GLU A 4 -46.61 2.09 -6.64
N THR A 5 -47.43 1.11 -6.27
CA THR A 5 -47.15 0.13 -5.22
C THR A 5 -46.70 -1.19 -5.85
N CYS A 6 -45.58 -1.76 -5.37
CA CYS A 6 -45.11 -3.06 -5.84
C CYS A 6 -46.07 -4.17 -5.35
N PRO A 7 -46.64 -5.00 -6.25
CA PRO A 7 -47.59 -6.05 -5.87
C PRO A 7 -47.00 -7.21 -5.05
N LEU A 8 -45.68 -7.24 -4.88
CA LEU A 8 -44.95 -8.34 -4.22
C LEU A 8 -44.37 -7.94 -2.86
N CYS A 9 -44.56 -6.69 -2.41
CA CYS A 9 -44.07 -6.24 -1.11
C CYS A 9 -44.62 -7.09 0.05
N ASP A 10 -45.90 -7.43 0.02
CA ASP A 10 -46.55 -8.22 1.07
C ASP A 10 -46.04 -9.67 1.13
N THR A 11 -45.37 -10.13 0.06
CA THR A 11 -44.80 -11.48 -0.02
C THR A 11 -43.31 -11.54 0.31
N TYR A 12 -42.66 -10.39 0.48
CA TYR A 12 -41.24 -10.30 0.82
C TYR A 12 -41.05 -10.42 2.33
N THR A 13 -40.25 -11.39 2.78
CA THR A 13 -40.11 -11.76 4.20
C THR A 13 -38.82 -11.27 4.85
N GLU A 14 -37.92 -10.70 4.05
CA GLU A 14 -36.64 -10.16 4.50
C GLU A 14 -36.71 -8.64 4.72
N LYS A 15 -35.68 -8.07 5.35
CA LYS A 15 -35.60 -6.62 5.54
C LYS A 15 -35.31 -5.95 4.19
N PRO A 16 -36.11 -4.95 3.75
CA PRO A 16 -35.87 -4.26 2.50
C PRO A 16 -34.47 -3.62 2.46
N PRO A 17 -33.75 -3.66 1.32
CA PRO A 17 -32.46 -3.00 1.18
C PRO A 17 -32.60 -1.49 1.36
N PHE A 18 -31.52 -0.85 1.82
CA PHE A 18 -31.48 0.61 2.07
C PHE A 18 -31.81 1.42 0.81
N GLN A 19 -31.34 0.97 -0.35
CA GLN A 19 -31.70 1.52 -1.65
C GLN A 19 -32.57 0.52 -2.42
N GLN A 20 -33.75 0.97 -2.83
CA GLN A 20 -34.71 0.12 -3.56
C GLN A 20 -34.65 0.43 -5.05
N HIS A 21 -34.38 -0.61 -5.83
CA HIS A 21 -34.36 -0.55 -7.29
C HIS A 21 -35.60 -1.20 -7.86
N TRP A 22 -36.04 -0.69 -9.01
CA TRP A 22 -37.30 -1.04 -9.62
C TRP A 22 -37.11 -1.49 -11.07
N ILE A 23 -37.95 -2.42 -11.50
CA ILE A 23 -38.05 -2.91 -12.87
C ILE A 23 -39.51 -2.94 -13.31
N CYS A 24 -39.78 -2.50 -14.54
CA CYS A 24 -41.13 -2.45 -15.10
C CYS A 24 -41.35 -3.61 -16.06
N CYS A 25 -42.47 -4.31 -15.94
CA CYS A 25 -42.88 -5.32 -16.92
C CYS A 25 -43.28 -4.63 -18.23
N GLU A 26 -42.66 -4.98 -19.34
CA GLU A 26 -42.92 -4.33 -20.65
C GLU A 26 -44.34 -4.57 -21.16
N LEU A 27 -44.99 -5.66 -20.73
CA LEU A 27 -46.28 -6.09 -21.25
C LEU A 27 -47.46 -5.52 -20.44
N CYS A 28 -47.37 -5.54 -19.12
CA CYS A 28 -48.45 -5.08 -18.24
C CYS A 28 -48.14 -3.76 -17.53
N THR A 29 -47.00 -3.13 -17.86
CA THR A 29 -46.52 -1.84 -17.34
C THR A 29 -46.51 -1.72 -15.82
N THR A 30 -46.48 -2.85 -15.12
CA THR A 30 -46.47 -2.91 -13.65
C THR A 30 -45.03 -2.88 -13.16
N TRP A 31 -44.78 -2.03 -12.17
CA TRP A 31 -43.48 -1.88 -11.53
C TRP A 31 -43.31 -2.84 -10.36
N PHE A 32 -42.12 -3.41 -10.26
CA PHE A 32 -41.73 -4.34 -9.21
C PHE A 32 -40.40 -3.91 -8.60
N HIS A 33 -40.24 -4.12 -7.29
CA HIS A 33 -38.91 -4.04 -6.71
C HIS A 33 -38.04 -5.21 -7.15
N ASN A 34 -36.77 -4.93 -7.42
CA ASN A 34 -35.79 -5.96 -7.76
C ASN A 34 -35.65 -6.99 -6.63
N HIS A 35 -35.60 -6.53 -5.37
CA HIS A 35 -35.50 -7.42 -4.20
C HIS A 35 -36.75 -8.29 -4.02
N CYS A 36 -37.96 -7.78 -4.29
CA CYS A 36 -39.19 -8.58 -4.24
C CYS A 36 -39.26 -9.64 -5.36
N LEU A 37 -38.47 -9.49 -6.42
CA LEU A 37 -38.31 -10.47 -7.49
C LEU A 37 -37.09 -11.38 -7.30
N HIS A 38 -36.33 -11.20 -6.21
CA HIS A 38 -35.03 -11.83 -6.01
C HIS A 38 -34.05 -11.61 -7.17
N LEU A 39 -34.11 -10.44 -7.80
CA LEU A 39 -33.19 -10.02 -8.85
C LEU A 39 -32.12 -9.11 -8.25
N SER A 40 -30.86 -9.44 -8.48
CA SER A 40 -29.75 -8.50 -8.28
C SER A 40 -29.75 -7.41 -9.35
N LEU A 41 -29.04 -6.29 -9.12
CA LEU A 41 -28.84 -5.32 -10.19
C LEU A 41 -28.00 -5.87 -11.35
N SER A 42 -27.06 -6.79 -11.08
CA SER A 42 -26.30 -7.48 -12.13
C SER A 42 -27.21 -8.26 -13.07
N GLU A 43 -28.16 -9.04 -12.53
CA GLU A 43 -29.15 -9.76 -13.33
C GLU A 43 -30.09 -8.80 -14.05
N THR A 44 -30.57 -7.77 -13.36
CA THR A 44 -31.44 -6.74 -13.93
C THR A 44 -30.80 -6.03 -15.11
N SER A 45 -29.49 -5.74 -15.04
CA SER A 45 -28.75 -5.08 -16.12
C SER A 45 -28.61 -5.92 -17.39
N LYS A 46 -28.74 -7.25 -17.27
CA LYS A 46 -28.68 -8.22 -18.38
C LYS A 46 -30.05 -8.38 -19.06
N ILE A 47 -31.12 -7.92 -18.42
CA ILE A 47 -32.48 -7.97 -18.96
C ILE A 47 -32.63 -6.90 -20.05
N LEU A 48 -33.05 -7.32 -21.23
CA LEU A 48 -33.44 -6.43 -22.33
C LEU A 48 -34.92 -6.05 -22.20
N ARG A 49 -35.77 -7.05 -21.93
CA ARG A 49 -37.21 -6.89 -21.75
C ARG A 49 -37.70 -7.72 -20.58
N PHE A 50 -38.15 -7.07 -19.51
CA PHE A 50 -38.65 -7.77 -18.34
C PHE A 50 -40.12 -8.18 -18.53
N HIS A 51 -40.39 -9.47 -18.33
CA HIS A 51 -41.74 -10.02 -18.26
C HIS A 51 -41.97 -10.57 -16.85
N CYS A 52 -42.99 -10.05 -16.16
CA CYS A 52 -43.37 -10.56 -14.83
C CYS A 52 -43.95 -11.98 -14.91
N ALA A 53 -43.99 -12.70 -13.78
CA ALA A 53 -44.44 -14.09 -13.72
C ALA A 53 -45.83 -14.35 -14.33
N LYS A 54 -46.74 -13.36 -14.30
CA LYS A 54 -48.05 -13.47 -14.95
C LYS A 54 -47.96 -13.36 -16.47
N CYS A 55 -47.13 -12.44 -16.96
CA CYS A 55 -46.96 -12.20 -18.39
C CYS A 55 -46.13 -13.29 -19.07
N THR A 56 -45.18 -13.92 -18.35
CA THR A 56 -44.35 -14.99 -18.93
C THR A 56 -45.14 -16.23 -19.35
N ILE A 57 -46.26 -16.51 -18.67
CA ILE A 57 -47.15 -17.63 -18.97
C ILE A 57 -47.75 -17.50 -20.38
N VAL A 58 -48.06 -16.27 -20.81
CA VAL A 58 -48.78 -16.01 -22.06
C VAL A 58 -47.85 -15.56 -23.18
N HIS A 59 -46.84 -14.75 -22.85
CA HIS A 59 -46.00 -14.05 -23.83
C HIS A 59 -44.56 -14.56 -23.88
N GLY A 60 -44.22 -15.58 -23.09
CA GLY A 60 -42.88 -16.15 -23.04
C GLY A 60 -41.96 -15.44 -22.03
N PRO A 61 -40.76 -16.02 -21.80
CA PRO A 61 -39.87 -15.58 -20.72
C PRO A 61 -39.32 -14.16 -20.94
N THR A 62 -38.76 -13.59 -19.87
CA THR A 62 -37.96 -12.36 -19.90
C THR A 62 -36.86 -12.47 -20.97
N GLU A 63 -36.70 -11.45 -21.81
CA GLU A 63 -35.67 -11.40 -22.85
C GLU A 63 -34.38 -10.77 -22.30
N TYR A 64 -33.24 -11.37 -22.60
CA TYR A 64 -31.93 -10.90 -22.15
C TYR A 64 -31.13 -10.29 -23.30
N LYS A 65 -30.27 -9.32 -22.97
CA LYS A 65 -29.32 -8.70 -23.91
C LYS A 65 -28.45 -9.81 -24.53
N ARG A 66 -28.30 -9.80 -25.87
CA ARG A 66 -27.41 -10.77 -26.56
C ARG A 66 -25.95 -10.49 -26.20
N THR A 67 -25.31 -11.39 -25.46
CA THR A 67 -23.86 -11.38 -25.24
C THR A 67 -23.15 -11.83 -26.51
N SER A 68 -22.44 -10.92 -27.18
CA SER A 68 -21.58 -11.30 -28.32
C SER A 68 -20.37 -12.06 -27.80
N GLY A 69 -20.12 -13.27 -28.32
CA GLY A 69 -18.89 -14.05 -28.06
C GLY A 69 -17.61 -13.46 -28.67
N ARG A 70 -17.65 -12.23 -29.21
CA ARG A 70 -16.43 -11.52 -29.59
C ARG A 70 -15.75 -11.07 -28.31
N LYS A 71 -14.52 -11.54 -28.10
CA LYS A 71 -13.57 -10.99 -27.13
C LYS A 71 -13.49 -9.47 -27.31
N ARG A 72 -14.31 -8.70 -26.58
CA ARG A 72 -14.04 -7.29 -26.33
C ARG A 72 -12.94 -7.24 -25.29
N THR A 73 -11.70 -7.37 -25.76
CA THR A 73 -10.52 -7.21 -24.91
C THR A 73 -9.98 -5.81 -25.16
N LYS A 74 -10.39 -4.87 -24.32
CA LYS A 74 -9.63 -3.69 -23.88
C LYS A 74 -10.54 -2.85 -23.01
N ILE A 75 -10.23 -2.82 -21.71
CA ILE A 75 -10.91 -1.97 -20.74
C ILE A 75 -10.22 -0.60 -20.83
N ASP A 76 -11.00 0.42 -21.22
CA ASP A 76 -10.58 1.81 -21.20
C ASP A 76 -11.06 2.42 -19.87
N TYR A 77 -10.13 2.67 -18.97
CA TYR A 77 -10.44 3.14 -17.62
C TYR A 77 -10.81 4.62 -17.61
N VAL A 78 -10.38 5.38 -18.63
CA VAL A 78 -10.80 6.76 -18.83
C VAL A 78 -12.29 6.77 -19.20
N ALA A 79 -12.70 5.86 -20.09
CA ALA A 79 -14.11 5.69 -20.44
C ALA A 79 -14.95 5.12 -19.27
N LEU A 80 -14.38 4.24 -18.43
CA LEU A 80 -15.04 3.80 -17.18
C LEU A 80 -15.24 4.93 -16.19
N ASP A 81 -14.23 5.78 -15.98
CA ASP A 81 -14.30 6.94 -15.09
C ASP A 81 -15.30 8.01 -15.59
N ALA A 82 -15.35 8.20 -16.92
CA ALA A 82 -16.30 9.07 -17.58
C ALA A 82 -17.74 8.50 -17.62
N GLY A 83 -17.96 7.26 -17.18
CA GLY A 83 -19.26 6.60 -17.22
C GLY A 83 -19.72 6.19 -18.64
N GLU A 84 -18.79 6.17 -19.60
CA GLU A 84 -19.03 5.80 -21.00
C GLU A 84 -19.01 4.28 -21.22
N VAL A 85 -18.49 3.52 -20.26
CA VAL A 85 -18.55 2.05 -20.22
C VAL A 85 -19.58 1.62 -19.18
N GLU A 86 -20.52 0.74 -19.57
CA GLU A 86 -21.51 0.15 -18.65
C GLU A 86 -20.76 -0.61 -17.53
N THR A 87 -20.71 -0.03 -16.33
CA THR A 87 -19.99 -0.54 -15.16
C THR A 87 -20.51 -1.89 -14.67
N SER A 88 -21.69 -2.31 -15.13
CA SER A 88 -22.34 -3.58 -14.82
C SER A 88 -21.67 -4.83 -15.41
N MET A 89 -20.68 -4.67 -16.30
CA MET A 89 -20.05 -5.80 -17.01
C MET A 89 -18.66 -6.20 -16.49
N ILE A 90 -18.06 -5.44 -15.57
CA ILE A 90 -16.71 -5.75 -15.04
C ILE A 90 -16.86 -6.12 -13.57
N GLU A 91 -16.84 -7.42 -13.29
CA GLU A 91 -16.95 -7.96 -11.93
C GLU A 91 -15.58 -8.04 -11.23
N GLN A 92 -14.46 -7.99 -11.97
CA GLN A 92 -13.11 -8.13 -11.44
C GLN A 92 -12.11 -7.20 -12.15
N HIS A 93 -11.13 -6.67 -11.41
CA HIS A 93 -10.06 -5.85 -11.98
C HIS A 93 -9.22 -6.67 -12.97
N PRO A 94 -8.94 -6.20 -14.19
CA PRO A 94 -8.35 -7.03 -15.25
C PRO A 94 -6.89 -7.41 -15.01
N HIS A 95 -6.19 -6.70 -14.13
CA HIS A 95 -4.82 -7.04 -13.75
C HIS A 95 -4.75 -8.22 -12.76
N ILE A 96 -5.85 -8.59 -12.09
CA ILE A 96 -5.86 -9.68 -11.10
C ILE A 96 -5.43 -11.01 -11.73
N LYS A 97 -5.95 -11.34 -12.92
CA LYS A 97 -5.58 -12.58 -13.61
C LYS A 97 -4.07 -12.66 -13.84
N ARG A 98 -3.47 -11.59 -14.39
CA ARG A 98 -2.02 -11.51 -14.64
C ARG A 98 -1.23 -11.57 -13.33
N PHE A 99 -1.70 -10.88 -12.30
CA PHE A 99 -1.08 -10.89 -10.97
C PHE A 99 -1.07 -12.30 -10.36
N VAL A 100 -2.20 -13.02 -10.42
CA VAL A 100 -2.34 -14.37 -9.84
C VAL A 100 -1.50 -15.38 -10.61
N GLU A 101 -1.51 -15.33 -11.94
CA GLU A 101 -0.73 -16.22 -12.82
C GLU A 101 0.79 -15.99 -12.72
N TRP A 102 1.23 -14.77 -12.38
CA TRP A 102 2.64 -14.48 -12.16
C TRP A 102 3.15 -15.19 -10.91
N SER A 103 4.22 -15.98 -11.02
CA SER A 103 4.75 -16.82 -9.95
C SER A 103 6.07 -16.31 -9.33
N GLY A 104 6.48 -15.08 -9.65
CA GLY A 104 7.79 -14.55 -9.29
C GLY A 104 8.87 -14.93 -10.29
N GLU A 105 10.04 -14.31 -10.15
CA GLU A 105 11.24 -14.87 -10.76
C GLU A 105 11.72 -16.05 -9.89
N SER A 106 12.10 -17.17 -10.52
CA SER A 106 12.44 -18.45 -9.89
C SER A 106 13.63 -18.44 -8.90
N LYS A 107 14.14 -17.26 -8.54
CA LYS A 107 15.35 -17.04 -7.74
C LYS A 107 15.13 -16.28 -6.43
N GLY A 108 13.93 -15.79 -6.12
CA GLY A 108 13.71 -14.98 -4.92
C GLY A 108 12.57 -15.50 -4.06
N GLN A 109 12.91 -16.21 -2.97
CA GLN A 109 12.01 -16.30 -1.83
C GLN A 109 12.20 -15.07 -0.95
N VAL A 110 11.11 -14.55 -0.39
CA VAL A 110 11.22 -13.47 0.60
C VAL A 110 12.02 -13.96 1.80
N GLN A 111 12.89 -13.10 2.33
CA GLN A 111 13.63 -13.43 3.54
C GLN A 111 12.65 -13.51 4.72
N GLU A 112 12.71 -14.60 5.47
CA GLU A 112 12.01 -14.72 6.75
C GLU A 112 12.98 -14.47 7.91
N LEU A 113 12.54 -13.70 8.90
CA LEU A 113 13.26 -13.47 10.15
C LEU A 113 12.38 -13.84 11.35
N ASP A 114 13.02 -14.27 12.44
CA ASP A 114 12.41 -14.25 13.76
C ASP A 114 12.30 -12.79 14.24
N GLY A 115 11.19 -12.45 14.89
CA GLY A 115 10.93 -11.11 15.39
C GLY A 115 12.03 -10.53 16.29
N LYS A 116 12.78 -11.36 17.04
CA LYS A 116 13.91 -10.91 17.87
C LYS A 116 15.15 -10.55 17.06
N GLN A 117 15.28 -11.05 15.83
CA GLN A 117 16.40 -10.73 14.96
C GLN A 117 16.27 -9.32 14.39
N LEU A 118 15.05 -8.86 14.15
CA LEU A 118 14.80 -7.54 13.58
C LEU A 118 14.90 -6.44 14.64
N THR A 119 16.14 -6.00 14.87
CA THR A 119 16.51 -4.93 15.79
C THR A 119 17.02 -3.70 15.03
N LYS A 120 17.14 -2.55 15.71
CA LYS A 120 17.83 -1.37 15.15
C LYS A 120 19.23 -1.71 14.66
N ALA A 121 20.02 -2.48 15.42
CA ALA A 121 21.37 -2.89 15.04
C ALA A 121 21.38 -3.75 13.75
N TYR A 122 20.42 -4.67 13.62
CA TYR A 122 20.24 -5.45 12.39
C TYR A 122 19.89 -4.55 11.21
N ALA A 123 18.95 -3.61 11.38
CA ALA A 123 18.56 -2.69 10.33
C ALA A 123 19.72 -1.78 9.89
N LEU A 124 20.50 -1.25 10.84
CA LEU A 124 21.67 -0.41 10.52
C LEU A 124 22.80 -1.18 9.83
N SER A 125 23.07 -2.42 10.24
CA SER A 125 24.15 -3.22 9.66
C SER A 125 23.81 -3.79 8.28
N THR A 126 22.55 -4.17 8.05
CA THR A 126 22.11 -4.76 6.78
C THR A 126 21.55 -3.74 5.80
N ARG A 127 21.08 -2.60 6.30
CA ARG A 127 20.27 -1.60 5.56
C ARG A 127 18.95 -2.14 5.00
N LEU A 128 18.49 -3.31 5.46
CA LEU A 128 17.25 -3.96 5.02
C LEU A 128 17.09 -3.96 3.49
N PRO A 129 17.96 -4.68 2.75
CA PRO A 129 18.07 -4.51 1.29
C PRO A 129 16.88 -5.09 0.51
N ALA A 130 16.01 -5.87 1.16
CA ALA A 130 14.85 -6.51 0.56
C ALA A 130 13.69 -6.64 1.56
N PRO A 131 12.45 -6.86 1.09
CA PRO A 131 11.31 -7.14 1.95
C PRO A 131 11.58 -8.33 2.86
N VAL A 132 11.16 -8.21 4.11
CA VAL A 132 11.31 -9.24 5.12
C VAL A 132 9.95 -9.60 5.70
N LYS A 133 9.69 -10.90 5.77
CA LYS A 133 8.52 -11.45 6.44
C LYS A 133 8.91 -11.94 7.84
N ILE A 134 8.08 -11.65 8.82
CA ILE A 134 8.16 -12.18 10.18
C ILE A 134 6.90 -13.01 10.40
N PRO A 135 6.97 -14.34 10.21
CA PRO A 135 5.81 -15.20 10.39
C PRO A 135 5.34 -15.19 11.85
N CYS A 136 4.03 -15.21 12.11
CA CYS A 136 3.51 -15.33 13.48
C CYS A 136 4.13 -14.32 14.50
N ALA A 137 4.37 -13.08 14.08
CA ALA A 137 5.22 -12.09 14.75
C ALA A 137 4.87 -11.82 16.22
N LYS A 138 3.58 -11.90 16.60
CA LYS A 138 3.13 -11.73 18.00
C LYS A 138 3.85 -12.68 18.98
N LYS A 139 4.28 -13.85 18.52
CA LYS A 139 4.96 -14.87 19.34
C LYS A 139 6.49 -14.76 19.29
N GLN A 140 7.03 -13.92 18.42
CA GLN A 140 8.46 -13.88 18.10
C GLN A 140 9.16 -12.63 18.64
N GLY A 141 8.58 -11.89 19.58
CA GLY A 141 9.29 -10.80 20.27
C GLY A 141 9.59 -9.55 19.41
N LEU A 142 8.84 -9.31 18.33
CA LEU A 142 8.96 -8.10 17.50
C LEU A 142 8.52 -6.80 18.24
N GLY A 143 7.85 -6.95 19.39
CA GLY A 143 7.35 -5.84 20.20
C GLY A 143 6.09 -5.15 19.66
N LEU A 144 5.54 -5.64 18.54
CA LEU A 144 4.24 -5.23 18.00
C LEU A 144 3.12 -5.64 18.96
N VAL A 145 2.26 -4.69 19.31
CA VAL A 145 1.05 -4.93 20.12
C VAL A 145 -0.17 -4.50 19.32
N ILE A 146 -1.08 -5.44 19.07
CA ILE A 146 -2.41 -5.18 18.52
C ILE A 146 -3.44 -5.62 19.56
N PRO A 147 -4.46 -4.81 19.86
CA PRO A 147 -5.58 -5.21 20.71
C PRO A 147 -6.18 -6.56 20.32
N LYS A 148 -6.67 -7.34 21.30
CA LYS A 148 -7.27 -8.66 21.04
C LYS A 148 -8.57 -8.56 20.27
N GLU A 149 -9.41 -7.60 20.64
CA GLU A 149 -10.65 -7.24 19.96
C GLU A 149 -10.30 -6.08 19.02
N TYR A 150 -9.97 -6.41 17.78
CA TYR A 150 -9.71 -5.43 16.74
C TYR A 150 -10.43 -5.85 15.46
N ASP A 151 -11.49 -5.13 15.14
CA ASP A 151 -12.33 -5.32 13.96
C ASP A 151 -12.94 -3.99 13.50
N VAL A 152 -13.82 -4.05 12.50
CA VAL A 152 -14.47 -2.84 11.97
C VAL A 152 -15.47 -2.22 12.95
N ASP A 153 -16.08 -3.00 13.86
CA ASP A 153 -17.04 -2.47 14.83
C ASP A 153 -16.33 -1.66 15.91
N THR A 154 -15.31 -2.25 16.52
CA THR A 154 -14.46 -1.59 17.53
C THR A 154 -13.78 -0.33 16.97
N LEU A 155 -13.45 -0.31 15.68
CA LEU A 155 -12.95 0.87 14.99
C LEU A 155 -14.02 1.98 14.88
N VAL A 156 -15.25 1.62 14.52
CA VAL A 156 -16.39 2.55 14.47
C VAL A 156 -16.71 3.10 15.86
N GLU A 157 -16.71 2.26 16.88
CA GLU A 157 -16.91 2.67 18.27
C GLU A 157 -15.83 3.66 18.72
N SER A 158 -14.58 3.44 18.30
CA SER A 158 -13.46 4.31 18.68
C SER A 158 -13.40 5.63 17.93
N MET A 159 -13.84 5.70 16.66
CA MET A 159 -13.74 6.89 15.82
C MET A 159 -15.05 7.67 15.68
N GLY A 160 -16.18 7.02 15.98
CA GLY A 160 -17.52 7.53 15.79
C GLY A 160 -18.13 7.14 14.44
N GLU A 161 -19.45 6.92 14.42
CA GLU A 161 -20.18 6.47 13.23
C GLU A 161 -20.09 7.46 12.05
N ASP A 162 -20.07 8.77 12.34
CA ASP A 162 -20.02 9.84 11.34
C ASP A 162 -18.60 10.21 10.87
N ALA A 163 -17.57 9.49 11.33
CA ALA A 163 -16.20 9.71 10.88
C ALA A 163 -16.12 9.51 9.36
N HIS A 164 -15.53 10.48 8.64
CA HIS A 164 -15.43 10.41 7.19
C HIS A 164 -14.18 9.65 6.78
N ILE A 165 -14.32 8.77 5.79
CA ILE A 165 -13.21 7.95 5.31
C ILE A 165 -13.05 8.02 3.80
N GLU A 166 -11.84 7.73 3.35
CA GLU A 166 -11.52 7.64 1.93
C GLU A 166 -11.65 6.20 1.46
N VAL A 167 -12.54 5.99 0.49
CA VAL A 167 -12.79 4.70 -0.13
C VAL A 167 -12.36 4.77 -1.58
N MET A 168 -11.67 3.74 -2.04
CA MET A 168 -11.27 3.55 -3.42
C MET A 168 -12.23 2.59 -4.11
N ASP A 169 -12.65 2.93 -5.32
CA ASP A 169 -13.25 1.98 -6.26
C ASP A 169 -12.13 1.18 -6.94
N VAL A 170 -12.09 -0.12 -6.64
CA VAL A 170 -11.03 -1.01 -7.10
C VAL A 170 -11.00 -1.10 -8.62
N LEU A 171 -12.13 -0.99 -9.30
CA LEU A 171 -12.17 -1.19 -10.76
C LEU A 171 -11.67 0.04 -11.51
N THR A 172 -11.84 1.24 -10.96
CA THR A 172 -11.33 2.48 -11.56
C THR A 172 -9.97 2.89 -11.01
N GLN A 173 -9.53 2.29 -9.89
CA GLN A 173 -8.35 2.70 -9.11
C GLN A 173 -8.43 4.16 -8.60
N ASN A 174 -9.64 4.74 -8.55
CA ASN A 174 -9.87 6.11 -8.12
C ASN A 174 -10.60 6.15 -6.77
N GLY A 175 -10.45 7.27 -6.05
CA GLY A 175 -11.28 7.57 -4.89
C GLY A 175 -12.76 7.72 -5.29
N THR A 176 -13.67 7.26 -4.45
CA THR A 176 -15.11 7.42 -4.70
C THR A 176 -15.54 8.88 -4.65
N LYS A 177 -16.49 9.27 -5.50
CA LYS A 177 -17.15 10.58 -5.41
C LYS A 177 -18.08 10.68 -4.20
N HIS A 178 -18.63 9.54 -3.78
CA HIS A 178 -19.41 9.43 -2.54
C HIS A 178 -18.51 9.70 -1.34
N SER A 179 -19.02 10.49 -0.40
CA SER A 179 -18.35 10.75 0.86
C SER A 179 -18.81 9.70 1.87
N TRP A 180 -17.94 8.74 2.16
CA TRP A 180 -18.27 7.61 3.03
C TRP A 180 -18.17 7.99 4.49
N LYS A 181 -19.22 7.63 5.24
CA LYS A 181 -19.12 7.50 6.70
C LYS A 181 -18.52 6.15 7.08
N LEU A 182 -17.85 6.10 8.22
CA LEU A 182 -17.24 4.88 8.71
C LEU A 182 -18.31 3.81 9.04
N SER A 183 -19.50 4.20 9.50
CA SER A 183 -20.63 3.28 9.69
C SER A 183 -21.15 2.70 8.36
N GLU A 184 -21.28 3.52 7.31
CA GLU A 184 -21.65 3.04 5.97
C GLU A 184 -20.63 2.02 5.44
N TRP A 185 -19.35 2.29 5.66
CA TRP A 185 -18.28 1.36 5.31
C TRP A 185 -18.35 0.06 6.10
N ARG A 186 -18.58 0.12 7.43
CA ARG A 186 -18.78 -1.07 8.27
C ARG A 186 -19.88 -1.96 7.70
N ASP A 187 -21.02 -1.36 7.37
CA ASP A 187 -22.19 -2.07 6.88
C ASP A 187 -21.92 -2.71 5.51
N TYR A 188 -21.28 -1.98 4.59
CA TYR A 188 -20.79 -2.51 3.31
C TYR A 188 -19.77 -3.65 3.48
N PHE A 189 -18.77 -3.43 4.34
CA PHE A 189 -17.70 -4.39 4.59
C PHE A 189 -18.21 -5.67 5.25
N LYS A 190 -19.27 -5.60 6.05
CA LYS A 190 -19.91 -6.78 6.65
C LYS A 190 -20.89 -7.50 5.73
N ASN A 191 -21.51 -6.80 4.77
CA ASN A 191 -22.41 -7.43 3.82
C ASN A 191 -21.63 -8.20 2.74
N LYS A 192 -21.34 -9.49 2.99
CA LYS A 192 -20.52 -10.32 2.09
C LYS A 192 -21.24 -10.83 0.84
N GLN A 193 -22.57 -10.91 0.85
CA GLN A 193 -23.33 -11.60 -0.20
C GLN A 193 -23.81 -10.65 -1.30
N ASP A 194 -24.02 -9.37 -1.00
CA ASP A 194 -24.64 -8.42 -1.92
C ASP A 194 -23.71 -7.27 -2.35
N ARG A 195 -22.40 -7.52 -2.48
CA ARG A 195 -21.46 -6.49 -2.94
C ARG A 195 -21.50 -6.38 -4.47
N GLU A 196 -22.20 -5.39 -4.97
CA GLU A 196 -22.26 -5.10 -6.41
C GLU A 196 -20.98 -4.44 -6.95
N ARG A 197 -20.24 -3.76 -6.07
CA ARG A 197 -19.00 -3.07 -6.39
C ARG A 197 -17.93 -3.42 -5.38
N ILE A 198 -16.68 -3.52 -5.84
CA ILE A 198 -15.52 -3.82 -5.00
C ILE A 198 -14.88 -2.50 -4.61
N TYR A 199 -14.91 -2.21 -3.31
CA TYR A 199 -14.31 -1.04 -2.71
C TYR A 199 -13.20 -1.43 -1.72
N ASN A 200 -12.28 -0.51 -1.47
CA ASN A 200 -11.13 -0.74 -0.61
C ASN A 200 -10.77 0.52 0.18
N VAL A 201 -10.39 0.36 1.44
CA VAL A 201 -9.87 1.44 2.30
C VAL A 201 -8.38 1.20 2.51
N LEU A 202 -7.56 2.13 2.03
CA LEU A 202 -6.09 2.02 2.08
C LEU A 202 -5.43 3.00 3.06
N SER A 203 -6.10 4.09 3.43
CA SER A 203 -5.45 5.26 4.03
C SER A 203 -6.16 5.80 5.27
N LEU A 204 -6.95 4.96 5.98
CA LEU A 204 -7.58 5.37 7.24
C LEU A 204 -6.53 5.46 8.35
N GLU A 205 -6.06 6.67 8.62
CA GLU A 205 -5.10 6.99 9.69
C GLU A 205 -5.81 6.94 11.04
N ILE A 206 -5.25 6.18 11.99
CA ILE A 206 -5.88 5.88 13.27
C ILE A 206 -5.03 6.31 14.48
N SER A 207 -3.92 7.02 14.29
CA SER A 207 -3.01 7.34 15.40
C SER A 207 -3.66 8.15 16.53
N ASN A 208 -4.68 8.94 16.21
CA ASN A 208 -5.36 9.85 17.14
C ASN A 208 -6.73 9.34 17.62
N CYS A 209 -7.02 8.04 17.50
CA CYS A 209 -8.21 7.43 18.11
C CYS A 209 -7.82 6.46 19.23
N GLU A 210 -8.74 6.21 20.17
CA GLU A 210 -8.52 5.36 21.34
C GLU A 210 -7.98 3.96 20.96
N LEU A 211 -8.51 3.38 19.90
CA LEU A 211 -8.08 2.07 19.41
C LEU A 211 -6.65 2.10 18.85
N GLY A 212 -6.30 3.17 18.12
CA GLY A 212 -4.97 3.35 17.58
C GLY A 212 -3.91 3.66 18.64
N GLU A 213 -4.27 4.35 19.72
CA GLU A 213 -3.38 4.57 20.88
C GLU A 213 -2.95 3.25 21.54
N LYS A 214 -3.84 2.25 21.57
CA LYS A 214 -3.57 0.91 22.11
C LYS A 214 -2.64 0.07 21.22
N ILE A 215 -2.39 0.49 19.97
CA ILE A 215 -1.45 -0.19 19.06
C ILE A 215 -0.02 0.29 19.34
N LYS A 216 0.87 -0.67 19.61
CA LYS A 216 2.33 -0.44 19.62
C LYS A 216 2.93 -0.97 18.33
N ARG A 217 3.74 -0.17 17.66
CA ARG A 217 4.43 -0.55 16.41
C ARG A 217 5.56 -1.55 16.72
N PRO A 218 6.12 -2.25 15.71
CA PRO A 218 7.33 -3.03 15.92
C PRO A 218 8.42 -2.18 16.59
N THR A 219 9.12 -2.73 17.59
CA THR A 219 10.05 -1.92 18.40
C THR A 219 11.14 -1.28 17.55
N TYR A 220 11.68 -2.00 16.56
CA TYR A 220 12.68 -1.42 15.67
C TYR A 220 12.12 -0.24 14.85
N VAL A 221 10.83 -0.24 14.48
CA VAL A 221 10.21 0.87 13.73
C VAL A 221 10.22 2.12 14.60
N GLU A 222 9.79 2.01 15.86
CA GLU A 222 9.82 3.13 16.82
C GLU A 222 11.27 3.62 17.06
N ASP A 223 12.24 2.72 17.03
CA ASP A 223 13.66 3.06 17.23
C ASP A 223 14.30 3.81 16.05
N VAL A 224 13.76 3.67 14.83
CA VAL A 224 14.35 4.20 13.59
C VAL A 224 13.48 5.20 12.83
N ASP A 225 12.20 5.32 13.16
CA ASP A 225 11.29 6.27 12.51
C ASP A 225 11.82 7.70 12.68
N LEU A 226 12.19 8.29 11.56
CA LEU A 226 12.81 9.60 11.50
C LEU A 226 11.92 10.68 12.12
N VAL A 227 10.58 10.56 12.00
CA VAL A 227 9.65 11.50 12.60
C VAL A 227 9.74 11.46 14.13
N ASP A 228 9.84 10.27 14.73
CA ASP A 228 10.03 10.13 16.18
C ASP A 228 11.38 10.65 16.63
N ARG A 229 12.42 10.41 15.82
CA ARG A 229 13.80 10.74 16.16
C ARG A 229 14.10 12.23 16.10
N VAL A 230 13.53 12.96 15.15
CA VAL A 230 13.97 14.33 14.86
C VAL A 230 12.94 15.41 15.14
N TRP A 231 11.64 15.08 15.13
CA TRP A 231 10.58 16.08 15.20
C TRP A 231 10.35 16.55 16.65
N PRO A 232 10.60 17.84 16.97
CA PRO A 232 10.40 18.38 18.32
C PRO A 232 8.94 18.33 18.76
N GLN A 233 8.68 18.02 20.04
CA GLN A 233 7.31 17.87 20.57
C GLN A 233 6.48 19.16 20.48
N ASP A 234 7.14 20.31 20.60
CA ASP A 234 6.54 21.65 20.57
C ASP A 234 6.52 22.27 19.17
N LEU A 235 6.86 21.50 18.12
CA LEU A 235 6.76 21.95 16.73
C LEU A 235 5.50 21.40 16.06
N GLU A 236 4.61 22.30 15.64
CA GLU A 236 3.39 21.96 14.91
C GLU A 236 3.66 21.35 13.53
N GLY A 237 2.65 20.63 13.02
CA GLY A 237 2.69 19.99 11.70
C GLY A 237 3.43 18.65 11.69
N ARG A 238 3.55 17.99 12.84
CA ARG A 238 4.10 16.63 12.95
C ARG A 238 3.39 15.70 11.96
N PRO A 239 4.12 15.03 11.05
CA PRO A 239 3.51 14.08 10.11
C PRO A 239 2.89 12.92 10.88
N ILE A 240 1.64 12.60 10.53
CA ILE A 240 0.88 11.49 11.11
C ILE A 240 0.59 10.49 10.00
N VAL A 241 1.43 9.46 9.93
CA VAL A 241 1.41 8.40 8.90
C VAL A 241 1.81 7.03 9.48
N GLN A 242 1.89 6.95 10.81
CA GLN A 242 2.52 5.84 11.51
C GLN A 242 1.55 4.68 11.72
N LYS A 243 0.23 4.89 11.68
CA LYS A 243 -0.76 3.84 11.96
C LYS A 243 -1.95 3.98 11.01
N TYR A 244 -2.10 3.02 10.12
CA TYR A 244 -3.23 2.90 9.21
C TYR A 244 -4.02 1.62 9.49
N CYS A 245 -5.34 1.73 9.43
CA CYS A 245 -6.25 0.60 9.33
C CYS A 245 -6.66 0.41 7.86
N LEU A 246 -6.29 -0.73 7.27
CA LEU A 246 -6.64 -1.04 5.90
C LEU A 246 -7.72 -2.12 5.88
N MET A 247 -8.76 -1.91 5.08
CA MET A 247 -9.91 -2.81 4.96
C MET A 247 -10.18 -3.05 3.49
N GLY A 248 -9.91 -4.27 3.02
CA GLY A 248 -10.15 -4.66 1.64
C GLY A 248 -11.07 -5.86 1.60
N VAL A 249 -12.11 -5.79 0.78
CA VAL A 249 -12.95 -6.95 0.51
C VAL A 249 -12.26 -7.90 -0.46
N GLN A 250 -12.76 -9.13 -0.56
CA GLN A 250 -12.33 -10.10 -1.58
C GLN A 250 -12.27 -9.45 -2.97
N ASP A 251 -11.24 -9.82 -3.73
CA ASP A 251 -10.92 -9.32 -5.06
C ASP A 251 -10.53 -7.83 -5.13
N SER A 252 -10.23 -7.22 -3.98
CA SER A 252 -9.58 -5.90 -3.97
C SER A 252 -8.16 -5.96 -4.55
N TYR A 253 -7.85 -5.02 -5.43
CA TYR A 253 -6.54 -4.86 -6.08
C TYR A 253 -6.06 -3.42 -5.97
N THR A 254 -4.77 -3.24 -5.70
CA THR A 254 -4.07 -1.95 -5.74
C THR A 254 -2.89 -2.10 -6.67
N ASP A 255 -2.88 -1.30 -7.74
CA ASP A 255 -1.86 -1.41 -8.79
C ASP A 255 -0.46 -1.00 -8.31
N PHE A 256 0.53 -1.19 -9.18
CA PHE A 256 1.93 -0.89 -8.86
C PHE A 256 2.12 0.56 -8.45
N HIS A 257 2.76 0.75 -7.30
CA HIS A 257 3.08 2.06 -6.79
C HIS A 257 4.40 2.07 -6.01
N LEU A 258 4.83 3.27 -5.69
CA LEU A 258 5.85 3.58 -4.70
C LEU A 258 5.15 4.25 -3.53
N ASP A 259 5.48 3.85 -2.30
CA ASP A 259 5.02 4.58 -1.12
C ASP A 259 5.57 6.02 -1.13
N PHE A 260 4.76 6.93 -0.63
CA PHE A 260 5.08 8.36 -0.64
C PHE A 260 6.42 8.64 0.06
N ALA A 261 7.20 9.54 -0.53
CA ALA A 261 8.57 9.90 -0.14
C ALA A 261 9.56 8.73 0.00
N GLY A 262 9.25 7.55 -0.57
CA GLY A 262 10.05 6.35 -0.36
C GLY A 262 10.01 5.89 1.10
N THR A 263 8.89 6.09 1.78
CA THR A 263 8.72 5.54 3.13
C THR A 263 8.92 4.01 3.12
N SER A 264 9.49 3.51 4.20
CA SER A 264 9.40 2.09 4.54
C SER A 264 8.06 1.81 5.21
N VAL A 265 7.61 0.57 5.16
CA VAL A 265 6.30 0.15 5.68
C VAL A 265 6.44 -1.05 6.59
N TYR A 266 5.71 -1.04 7.70
CA TYR A 266 5.37 -2.26 8.42
C TYR A 266 3.91 -2.60 8.15
N TYR A 267 3.59 -3.89 7.97
CA TYR A 267 2.27 -4.32 7.53
C TYR A 267 1.89 -5.65 8.18
N THR A 268 0.78 -5.72 8.91
CA THR A 268 0.31 -6.94 9.55
C THR A 268 -1.14 -7.24 9.21
N VAL A 269 -1.40 -8.51 8.88
CA VAL A 269 -2.76 -9.00 8.61
C VAL A 269 -3.39 -9.42 9.94
N ILE A 270 -4.54 -8.84 10.28
CA ILE A 270 -5.31 -9.18 11.47
C ILE A 270 -6.19 -10.40 11.19
N TYR A 271 -6.91 -10.38 10.08
CA TYR A 271 -7.60 -11.54 9.49
C TYR A 271 -7.64 -11.41 7.97
N GLY A 272 -7.92 -12.52 7.29
CA GLY A 272 -7.92 -12.59 5.82
C GLY A 272 -6.53 -12.91 5.28
N SER A 273 -6.20 -12.39 4.09
CA SER A 273 -4.87 -12.53 3.49
C SER A 273 -4.58 -11.42 2.48
N LYS A 274 -3.28 -11.15 2.26
CA LYS A 274 -2.82 -10.27 1.17
C LYS A 274 -1.74 -10.98 0.38
N GLN A 275 -1.71 -10.71 -0.91
CA GLN A 275 -0.61 -11.11 -1.78
C GLN A 275 0.05 -9.88 -2.34
N PHE A 276 1.38 -9.84 -2.26
CA PHE A 276 2.21 -8.75 -2.77
C PHE A 276 3.03 -9.23 -3.96
N MET A 277 3.18 -8.36 -4.94
CA MET A 277 4.19 -8.46 -5.99
C MET A 277 5.16 -7.30 -5.83
N PHE A 278 6.43 -7.61 -5.62
CA PHE A 278 7.49 -6.64 -5.32
C PHE A 278 8.54 -6.61 -6.43
N PHE A 279 9.09 -5.43 -6.71
CA PHE A 279 10.29 -5.24 -7.52
C PHE A 279 11.26 -4.26 -6.83
N PRO A 280 12.57 -4.55 -6.83
CA PRO A 280 13.56 -3.70 -6.17
C PRO A 280 13.71 -2.34 -6.86
N PRO A 281 14.06 -1.27 -6.12
CA PRO A 281 14.27 0.10 -6.61
C PRO A 281 15.55 0.31 -7.45
N THR A 282 15.89 -0.64 -8.33
CA THR A 282 17.03 -0.46 -9.24
C THR A 282 16.75 0.68 -10.22
N ASP A 283 17.79 1.36 -10.72
CA ASP A 283 17.63 2.43 -11.71
C ASP A 283 16.84 1.98 -12.95
N HIS A 284 17.06 0.73 -13.37
CA HIS A 284 16.31 0.11 -14.47
C HIS A 284 14.83 -0.01 -14.15
N ASN A 285 14.49 -0.57 -12.98
CA ASN A 285 13.10 -0.78 -12.57
C ASN A 285 12.37 0.55 -12.34
N LEU A 286 13.00 1.51 -11.67
CA LEU A 286 12.43 2.84 -11.45
C LEU A 286 12.23 3.61 -12.75
N LYS A 287 13.15 3.49 -13.72
CA LYS A 287 12.97 4.09 -15.04
C LYS A 287 11.75 3.50 -15.77
N LYS A 288 11.54 2.18 -15.68
CA LYS A 288 10.36 1.52 -16.23
C LYS A 288 9.08 1.96 -15.54
N TYR A 289 9.08 2.02 -14.21
CA TYR A 289 7.96 2.54 -13.43
C TYR A 289 7.58 3.97 -13.85
N VAL A 290 8.56 4.88 -13.94
CA VAL A 290 8.32 6.27 -14.36
C VAL A 290 7.75 6.35 -15.77
N ASN A 291 8.28 5.56 -16.70
CA ASN A 291 7.76 5.53 -18.07
C ASN A 291 6.32 5.00 -18.10
N TRP A 292 6.02 3.97 -17.33
CA TRP A 292 4.69 3.37 -17.25
C TRP A 292 3.66 4.32 -16.64
N ILE A 293 3.94 4.89 -15.46
CA ILE A 293 2.98 5.77 -14.74
C ILE A 293 2.72 7.09 -15.49
N THR A 294 3.59 7.49 -16.43
CA THR A 294 3.41 8.68 -17.27
C THR A 294 2.89 8.38 -18.67
N ASP A 295 2.65 7.10 -19.00
CA ASP A 295 2.11 6.67 -20.28
C ASP A 295 0.61 6.98 -20.37
N THR A 296 0.16 7.52 -21.50
CA THR A 296 -1.26 7.84 -21.72
C THR A 296 -2.15 6.61 -21.82
N SER A 297 -1.55 5.43 -22.03
CA SER A 297 -2.20 4.12 -22.06
C SER A 297 -1.99 3.31 -20.78
N LEU A 298 -1.56 3.95 -19.68
CA LEU A 298 -1.31 3.36 -18.36
C LEU A 298 -2.33 2.28 -17.99
N SER A 299 -3.61 2.62 -18.13
CA SER A 299 -4.71 1.78 -17.71
C SER A 299 -4.79 0.43 -18.46
N MET A 300 -4.23 0.33 -19.67
CA MET A 300 -4.20 -0.91 -20.46
C MET A 300 -2.93 -1.74 -20.25
N GLN A 301 -1.94 -1.20 -19.53
CA GLN A 301 -0.64 -1.83 -19.34
C GLN A 301 -0.48 -2.37 -17.92
N PHE A 302 -0.16 -3.65 -17.82
CA PHE A 302 0.24 -4.25 -16.55
C PHE A 302 1.77 -4.14 -16.42
N LEU A 303 2.26 -3.34 -15.46
CA LEU A 303 3.70 -3.07 -15.32
C LEU A 303 4.54 -4.34 -15.15
N GLY A 304 3.98 -5.38 -14.50
CA GLY A 304 4.64 -6.67 -14.33
C GLY A 304 5.06 -7.35 -15.65
N ASP A 305 4.41 -7.02 -16.77
CA ASP A 305 4.75 -7.56 -18.10
C ASP A 305 5.85 -6.74 -18.81
N LEU A 306 6.27 -5.61 -18.26
CA LEU A 306 7.20 -4.68 -18.91
C LEU A 306 8.67 -5.02 -18.63
N GLY A 307 8.95 -6.22 -18.14
CA GLY A 307 10.31 -6.75 -17.92
C GLY A 307 11.06 -6.07 -16.78
N LEU A 308 10.38 -5.77 -15.68
CA LEU A 308 11.05 -5.48 -14.41
C LEU A 308 11.85 -6.71 -13.95
N GLU A 309 12.94 -6.48 -13.21
CA GLU A 309 13.89 -7.53 -12.83
C GLU A 309 13.84 -7.83 -11.32
N ASN A 310 14.14 -9.09 -10.97
CA ASN A 310 14.26 -9.62 -9.61
C ASN A 310 12.96 -9.51 -8.79
N GLY A 311 11.81 -9.76 -9.42
CA GLY A 311 10.52 -9.68 -8.76
C GLY A 311 10.28 -10.79 -7.72
N LEU A 312 9.61 -10.43 -6.62
CA LEU A 312 9.20 -11.35 -5.55
C LEU A 312 7.67 -11.41 -5.44
N LYS A 313 7.11 -12.61 -5.21
CA LYS A 313 5.71 -12.79 -4.81
C LYS A 313 5.65 -13.24 -3.37
N VAL A 314 4.81 -12.60 -2.56
CA VAL A 314 4.66 -12.95 -1.14
C VAL A 314 3.20 -13.03 -0.74
N GLU A 315 2.84 -14.07 -0.02
CA GLU A 315 1.57 -14.18 0.68
C GLU A 315 1.74 -13.87 2.17
N LEU A 316 0.84 -13.03 2.68
CA LEU A 316 0.73 -12.69 4.09
C LEU A 316 -0.57 -13.25 4.65
N MET A 317 -0.41 -14.02 5.72
CA MET A 317 -1.47 -14.65 6.48
C MET A 317 -1.66 -13.94 7.83
N PRO A 318 -2.78 -14.20 8.54
CA PRO A 318 -3.05 -13.56 9.83
C PRO A 318 -1.91 -13.79 10.83
N GLY A 319 -1.44 -12.71 11.45
CA GLY A 319 -0.33 -12.72 12.39
C GLY A 319 1.06 -12.58 11.78
N ASP A 320 1.19 -12.64 10.46
CA ASP A 320 2.44 -12.27 9.78
C ASP A 320 2.67 -10.76 9.84
N VAL A 321 3.94 -10.35 9.86
CA VAL A 321 4.35 -8.96 9.65
C VAL A 321 5.27 -8.90 8.45
N MET A 322 4.99 -8.00 7.52
CA MET A 322 5.87 -7.65 6.41
C MET A 322 6.53 -6.32 6.69
N ILE A 323 7.84 -6.25 6.46
CA ILE A 323 8.61 -5.02 6.41
C ILE A 323 9.02 -4.77 4.97
N ILE A 324 8.60 -3.62 4.43
CA ILE A 324 8.90 -3.17 3.08
C ILE A 324 9.93 -2.03 3.17
N PRO A 325 11.15 -2.20 2.63
CA PRO A 325 12.15 -1.14 2.62
C PRO A 325 11.79 0.01 1.66
N SER A 326 12.51 1.12 1.80
CA SER A 326 12.37 2.31 0.97
C SER A 326 12.42 1.99 -0.55
N GLY A 327 11.46 2.56 -1.28
CA GLY A 327 11.48 2.59 -2.76
C GLY A 327 11.03 1.31 -3.47
N TRP A 328 10.64 0.26 -2.76
CA TRP A 328 10.19 -0.98 -3.40
C TRP A 328 8.88 -0.77 -4.17
N ILE A 329 8.91 -1.06 -5.47
CA ILE A 329 7.74 -0.98 -6.35
C ILE A 329 6.86 -2.18 -6.04
N HIS A 330 5.57 -1.96 -5.77
CA HIS A 330 4.70 -3.08 -5.43
C HIS A 330 3.23 -2.92 -5.81
N ALA A 331 2.59 -4.05 -6.09
CA ALA A 331 1.15 -4.19 -6.28
C ALA A 331 0.58 -5.18 -5.25
N VAL A 332 -0.69 -5.03 -4.89
CA VAL A 332 -1.33 -5.79 -3.82
C VAL A 332 -2.66 -6.39 -4.29
N TYR A 333 -2.84 -7.67 -4.04
CA TYR A 333 -4.10 -8.39 -4.25
C TYR A 333 -4.66 -8.91 -2.92
N THR A 334 -5.98 -8.92 -2.82
CA THR A 334 -6.74 -9.29 -1.61
C THR A 334 -7.63 -10.49 -1.92
N PRO A 335 -7.16 -11.73 -1.70
CA PRO A 335 -7.91 -12.93 -2.09
C PRO A 335 -9.21 -13.14 -1.32
N VAL A 336 -9.29 -12.62 -0.09
CA VAL A 336 -10.44 -12.74 0.81
C VAL A 336 -10.60 -11.44 1.60
N ASP A 337 -11.79 -11.19 2.16
CA ASP A 337 -12.01 -10.05 3.06
C ASP A 337 -10.93 -9.97 4.15
N THR A 338 -10.29 -8.81 4.24
CA THR A 338 -9.06 -8.64 4.98
C THR A 338 -9.03 -7.33 5.75
N LEU A 339 -8.59 -7.41 7.00
CA LEU A 339 -8.28 -6.28 7.85
C LEU A 339 -6.80 -6.30 8.19
N VAL A 340 -6.19 -5.13 8.08
CA VAL A 340 -4.75 -4.95 8.24
C VAL A 340 -4.49 -3.75 9.14
N ILE A 341 -3.41 -3.86 9.90
CA ILE A 341 -2.74 -2.69 10.49
C ILE A 341 -1.39 -2.51 9.82
N GLY A 342 -1.12 -1.30 9.38
CA GLY A 342 0.17 -0.93 8.81
C GLY A 342 0.59 0.47 9.20
N GLY A 343 1.69 0.93 8.64
CA GLY A 343 2.19 2.27 8.89
C GLY A 343 3.45 2.56 8.11
N ASN A 344 3.62 3.83 7.75
CA ASN A 344 4.76 4.32 7.02
C ASN A 344 5.74 4.99 7.98
N PHE A 345 7.03 4.87 7.68
CA PHE A 345 8.10 5.54 8.42
C PHE A 345 9.26 5.87 7.48
N LEU A 346 9.96 6.97 7.76
CA LEU A 346 11.23 7.31 7.11
C LEU A 346 12.37 6.91 8.03
N THR A 347 13.57 6.77 7.48
CA THR A 347 14.77 6.42 8.25
C THR A 347 15.93 7.30 7.84
N SER A 348 16.89 7.51 8.75
CA SER A 348 18.11 8.28 8.46
C SER A 348 19.07 7.57 7.52
N PHE A 349 19.00 6.24 7.44
CA PHE A 349 19.92 5.43 6.62
C PHE A 349 19.39 5.10 5.21
N ASN A 350 18.19 5.56 4.85
CA ASN A 350 17.64 5.45 3.49
C ASN A 350 17.41 6.84 2.87
N ILE A 351 18.13 7.87 3.33
CA ILE A 351 17.98 9.24 2.83
C ILE A 351 18.18 9.30 1.30
N PRO A 352 19.21 8.68 0.71
CA PRO A 352 19.38 8.68 -0.75
C PRO A 352 18.17 8.11 -1.49
N GLU A 353 17.69 6.94 -1.09
CA GLU A 353 16.51 6.30 -1.70
C GLU A 353 15.27 7.17 -1.54
N GLN A 354 15.03 7.71 -0.34
CA GLN A 354 13.88 8.58 -0.06
C GLN A 354 13.89 9.83 -0.95
N LEU A 355 15.05 10.49 -1.10
CA LEU A 355 15.20 11.66 -1.98
C LEU A 355 15.01 11.31 -3.46
N LYS A 356 15.49 10.14 -3.89
CA LYS A 356 15.26 9.62 -5.24
C LYS A 356 13.76 9.42 -5.54
N ILE A 357 13.00 8.92 -4.57
CA ILE A 357 11.54 8.78 -4.72
C ILE A 357 10.85 10.15 -4.74
N ILE A 358 11.31 11.14 -3.95
CA ILE A 358 10.81 12.52 -4.01
C ILE A 358 11.00 13.11 -5.41
N ASP A 359 12.15 12.90 -6.05
CA ASP A 359 12.38 13.36 -7.42
C ASP A 359 11.44 12.68 -8.42
N ILE A 360 11.15 11.39 -8.23
CA ILE A 360 10.14 10.67 -9.02
C ILE A 360 8.75 11.30 -8.81
N GLU A 361 8.31 11.55 -7.58
CA GLU A 361 7.01 12.17 -7.29
C GLU A 361 6.86 13.56 -7.93
N ILE A 362 7.95 14.34 -7.97
CA ILE A 362 7.98 15.64 -8.64
C ILE A 362 7.84 15.44 -10.15
N LYS A 363 8.62 14.51 -10.73
CA LYS A 363 8.62 14.22 -12.17
C LYS A 363 7.27 13.68 -12.66
N THR A 364 6.62 12.83 -11.87
CA THR A 364 5.31 12.24 -12.19
C THR A 364 4.14 13.11 -11.74
N LYS A 365 4.41 14.29 -11.17
CA LYS A 365 3.41 15.29 -10.75
C LYS A 365 2.38 14.75 -9.75
N VAL A 366 2.83 13.93 -8.79
CA VAL A 366 1.97 13.41 -7.72
C VAL A 366 1.26 14.57 -7.01
N GLY A 367 -0.04 14.42 -6.76
CA GLY A 367 -0.85 15.42 -6.07
C GLY A 367 -0.42 15.59 -4.61
N LYS A 368 -0.51 16.81 -4.06
CA LYS A 368 -0.03 17.15 -2.70
C LYS A 368 -0.62 16.24 -1.60
N LYS A 369 -1.86 15.78 -1.77
CA LYS A 369 -2.56 14.88 -0.85
C LYS A 369 -1.89 13.52 -0.71
N PHE A 370 -1.23 13.03 -1.78
CA PHE A 370 -0.59 11.73 -1.83
C PHE A 370 0.91 11.80 -1.55
N LYS A 371 1.40 12.91 -0.99
CA LYS A 371 2.80 13.11 -0.62
C LYS A 371 2.97 13.08 0.88
N PHE A 372 4.18 12.72 1.32
CA PHE A 372 4.53 12.77 2.73
C PHE A 372 4.36 14.20 3.30
N PRO A 373 3.55 14.38 4.37
CA PRO A 373 3.33 15.69 4.96
C PRO A 373 4.64 16.29 5.49
N ASN A 374 4.90 17.56 5.17
CA ASN A 374 6.05 18.31 5.71
C ASN A 374 7.43 17.65 5.52
N PHE A 375 7.61 16.86 4.43
CA PHE A 375 8.88 16.18 4.14
C PHE A 375 10.10 17.10 4.19
N SER A 376 10.08 18.26 3.51
CA SER A 376 11.22 19.18 3.50
C SER A 376 11.55 19.72 4.89
N LYS A 377 10.55 19.92 5.75
CA LYS A 377 10.75 20.34 7.15
C LYS A 377 11.42 19.23 7.96
N LEU A 378 11.00 17.98 7.75
CA LEU A 378 11.66 16.81 8.36
C LEU A 378 13.13 16.71 7.93
N MET A 379 13.46 16.99 6.66
CA MET A 379 14.85 17.00 6.17
C MET A 379 15.69 18.10 6.84
N TRP A 380 15.14 19.31 7.03
CA TRP A 380 15.82 20.37 7.80
C TRP A 380 16.11 19.94 9.25
N LEU A 381 15.11 19.36 9.91
CA LEU A 381 15.27 18.84 11.28
C LEU A 381 16.27 17.69 11.34
N THR A 382 16.32 16.85 10.31
CA THR A 382 17.29 15.75 10.20
C THR A 382 18.72 16.31 10.14
N ALA A 383 18.99 17.29 9.27
CA ALA A 383 20.31 17.94 9.21
C ALA A 383 20.68 18.63 10.52
N TRP A 384 19.69 19.19 11.23
CA TRP A 384 19.90 19.78 12.55
C TRP A 384 20.32 18.72 13.58
N ARG A 385 19.62 17.59 13.62
CA ARG A 385 19.97 16.47 14.51
C ARG A 385 21.31 15.82 14.17
N VAL A 386 21.73 15.85 12.91
CA VAL A 386 23.10 15.46 12.51
C VAL A 386 24.13 16.41 13.13
N LEU A 387 23.91 17.72 13.07
CA LEU A 387 24.81 18.71 13.67
C LEU A 387 24.90 18.61 15.20
N GLU A 388 23.79 18.31 15.87
CA GLU A 388 23.75 18.13 17.32
C GLU A 388 24.34 16.78 17.78
N GLY A 389 24.57 15.84 16.84
CA GLY A 389 25.11 14.51 17.13
C GLY A 389 24.06 13.45 17.49
N ASP A 390 22.77 13.77 17.41
CA ASP A 390 21.67 12.82 17.66
C ASP A 390 21.49 11.79 16.52
N ILE A 391 21.94 12.16 15.32
CA ILE A 391 22.07 11.29 14.14
C ILE A 391 23.54 11.26 13.74
N GLU A 392 24.20 10.15 14.06
CA GLU A 392 25.63 9.96 13.87
C GLU A 392 25.97 9.52 12.43
N VAL A 393 26.92 10.23 11.82
CA VAL A 393 27.45 9.95 10.47
C VAL A 393 28.31 8.69 10.50
N GLY A 394 28.09 7.80 9.53
CA GLY A 394 28.75 6.50 9.43
C GLY A 394 28.05 5.38 10.22
N GLU A 395 27.16 5.73 11.14
CA GLU A 395 26.37 4.77 11.92
C GLU A 395 24.89 4.81 11.48
N THR A 396 24.20 5.89 11.83
CA THR A 396 22.74 6.03 11.65
C THR A 396 22.36 6.72 10.35
N ILE A 397 23.19 7.64 9.85
CA ILE A 397 23.16 8.16 8.49
C ILE A 397 24.49 7.82 7.83
N ASP A 398 24.46 7.38 6.58
CA ASP A 398 25.69 7.09 5.84
C ASP A 398 26.31 8.38 5.24
N ALA A 399 27.53 8.24 4.72
CA ALA A 399 28.25 9.37 4.15
C ALA A 399 27.50 9.96 2.95
N LYS A 400 27.02 9.08 2.06
CA LYS A 400 26.21 9.44 0.90
C LYS A 400 24.93 10.19 1.30
N GLY A 401 24.14 9.67 2.24
CA GLY A 401 22.91 10.30 2.71
C GLY A 401 23.15 11.66 3.34
N CYS A 402 24.26 11.85 4.06
CA CYS A 402 24.63 13.15 4.63
C CYS A 402 24.94 14.19 3.53
N VAL A 403 25.65 13.78 2.48
CA VAL A 403 25.96 14.64 1.32
C VAL A 403 24.70 14.96 0.52
N GLU A 404 23.87 13.96 0.21
CA GLU A 404 22.64 14.17 -0.56
C GLU A 404 21.61 15.02 0.19
N LEU A 405 21.54 14.87 1.52
CA LEU A 405 20.74 15.74 2.37
C LEU A 405 21.19 17.21 2.26
N LEU A 406 22.50 17.46 2.30
CA LEU A 406 23.04 18.82 2.14
C LEU A 406 22.65 19.41 0.78
N GLU A 407 22.84 18.66 -0.30
CA GLU A 407 22.54 19.12 -1.66
C GLU A 407 21.03 19.36 -1.86
N TYR A 408 20.19 18.48 -1.31
CA TYR A 408 18.74 18.68 -1.28
C TYR A 408 18.37 20.00 -0.60
N LEU A 409 18.92 20.27 0.59
CA LEU A 409 18.60 21.48 1.35
C LEU A 409 19.14 22.76 0.69
N LYS A 410 20.31 22.72 0.05
CA LYS A 410 20.81 23.82 -0.78
C LYS A 410 19.84 24.14 -1.92
N ALA A 411 19.39 23.12 -2.65
CA ALA A 411 18.43 23.27 -3.74
C ALA A 411 17.08 23.82 -3.27
N GLN A 412 16.66 23.56 -2.02
CA GLN A 412 15.47 24.18 -1.44
C GLN A 412 15.67 25.69 -1.23
N VAL A 413 16.80 26.13 -0.66
CA VAL A 413 17.02 27.56 -0.36
C VAL A 413 17.07 28.42 -1.62
N ASP A 414 17.54 27.86 -2.74
CA ASP A 414 17.59 28.57 -4.02
C ASP A 414 16.20 28.76 -4.66
N ARG A 415 15.21 27.94 -4.28
CA ARG A 415 13.83 28.07 -4.74
C ARG A 415 13.13 29.23 -4.01
N LYS A 416 12.58 30.18 -4.78
CA LYS A 416 11.85 31.34 -4.23
C LYS A 416 10.38 31.06 -3.86
N GLU A 417 9.96 29.79 -3.88
CA GLU A 417 8.58 29.39 -3.66
C GLU A 417 8.16 29.53 -2.17
N ARG A 418 6.93 29.98 -1.94
CA ARG A 418 6.38 30.22 -0.59
C ARG A 418 6.41 28.97 0.29
N GLY A 419 6.01 27.82 -0.25
CA GLY A 419 5.97 26.55 0.50
C GLY A 419 7.34 26.10 1.00
N VAL A 420 8.41 26.43 0.27
CA VAL A 420 9.78 26.09 0.67
C VAL A 420 10.20 26.92 1.89
N ARG A 421 9.81 28.19 1.96
CA ARG A 421 10.09 29.04 3.13
C ARG A 421 9.34 28.56 4.39
N GLU A 422 8.09 28.15 4.24
CA GLU A 422 7.26 27.61 5.35
C GLU A 422 7.78 26.26 5.87
N SER A 423 8.59 25.55 5.08
CA SER A 423 9.23 24.31 5.49
C SER A 423 10.42 24.51 6.44
N VAL A 424 11.00 25.71 6.50
CA VAL A 424 12.22 25.98 7.29
C VAL A 424 11.88 26.14 8.78
N PRO A 425 12.36 25.25 9.68
CA PRO A 425 12.08 25.31 11.11
C PRO A 425 12.99 26.32 11.83
N THR A 426 12.83 27.61 11.55
CA THR A 426 13.72 28.69 11.99
C THR A 426 13.92 28.78 13.51
N LYS A 427 12.94 28.33 14.31
CA LYS A 427 13.05 28.21 15.78
C LYS A 427 14.25 27.35 16.21
N TYR A 428 14.56 26.29 15.46
CA TYR A 428 15.61 25.33 15.81
C TYR A 428 16.90 25.62 15.05
N ILE A 429 16.79 25.90 13.75
CA ILE A 429 17.96 26.02 12.89
C ILE A 429 18.46 27.46 12.71
N GLY A 430 17.68 28.45 13.14
CA GLY A 430 17.92 29.86 12.90
C GLY A 430 17.74 30.23 11.42
N ASN A 431 18.66 31.03 10.89
CA ASN A 431 18.65 31.40 9.48
C ASN A 431 19.11 30.24 8.58
N ALA A 432 18.32 29.90 7.56
CA ALA A 432 18.61 28.78 6.65
C ALA A 432 19.98 28.85 5.97
N LYS A 433 20.42 30.03 5.51
CA LYS A 433 21.73 30.17 4.83
C LYS A 433 22.89 29.99 5.80
N SER A 434 22.80 30.60 6.99
CA SER A 434 23.81 30.43 8.04
C SER A 434 23.87 28.99 8.53
N PHE A 435 22.71 28.33 8.67
CA PHE A 435 22.63 26.91 9.01
C PHE A 435 23.27 26.03 7.94
N LEU A 436 22.93 26.22 6.66
CA LEU A 436 23.51 25.45 5.55
C LEU A 436 25.02 25.57 5.51
N LYS A 437 25.57 26.76 5.76
CA LYS A 437 27.03 26.95 5.82
C LYS A 437 27.65 26.09 6.92
N ARG A 438 27.07 26.10 8.14
CA ARG A 438 27.54 25.24 9.25
C ARG A 438 27.43 23.76 8.91
N PHE A 439 26.32 23.35 8.30
CA PHE A 439 26.10 21.96 7.91
C PHE A 439 27.08 21.53 6.80
N GLU A 440 27.35 22.38 5.81
CA GLU A 440 28.34 22.14 4.78
C GLU A 440 29.76 22.01 5.35
N ASP A 441 30.15 22.89 6.27
CA ASP A 441 31.44 22.81 6.96
C ASP A 441 31.57 21.52 7.78
N PHE A 442 30.48 21.08 8.41
CA PHE A 442 30.40 19.80 9.12
C PHE A 442 30.56 18.61 8.17
N VAL A 443 29.83 18.59 7.05
CA VAL A 443 29.91 17.50 6.05
C VAL A 443 31.33 17.39 5.51
N LYS A 444 31.96 18.53 5.13
CA LYS A 444 33.35 18.54 4.64
C LYS A 444 34.37 18.02 5.65
N LYS A 445 34.10 18.18 6.95
CA LYS A 445 35.00 17.74 8.03
C LYS A 445 34.82 16.25 8.36
N ASN A 446 33.59 15.74 8.30
CA ASN A 446 33.24 14.41 8.82
C ASN A 446 32.92 13.38 7.73
N VAL A 447 32.85 13.78 6.46
CA VAL A 447 32.63 12.88 5.33
C VAL A 447 33.79 13.00 4.34
N THR A 448 34.44 11.89 4.04
CA THR A 448 35.51 11.83 3.05
C THR A 448 35.01 11.33 1.70
N VAL A 449 35.65 11.77 0.61
CA VAL A 449 35.34 11.31 -0.77
C VAL A 449 35.53 9.79 -0.93
N ALA A 450 36.43 9.19 -0.14
CA ALA A 450 36.67 7.75 -0.17
C ALA A 450 35.50 6.94 0.43
N GLU A 451 34.87 7.45 1.48
CA GLU A 451 33.71 6.81 2.11
C GLU A 451 32.52 6.77 1.14
N VAL A 452 32.20 7.89 0.49
CA VAL A 452 31.12 7.97 -0.51
C VAL A 452 31.35 7.01 -1.67
N LYS A 453 32.55 6.97 -2.25
CA LYS A 453 32.87 6.05 -3.36
C LYS A 453 32.85 4.58 -2.94
N SER A 454 33.17 4.27 -1.69
CA SER A 454 33.11 2.90 -1.17
C SER A 454 31.68 2.39 -1.02
N GLU A 455 30.73 3.31 -0.79
CA GLU A 455 29.29 3.01 -0.70
C GLU A 455 28.69 2.78 -2.09
N GLU A 456 29.03 3.61 -3.08
CA GLU A 456 28.61 3.41 -4.49
C GLU A 456 29.01 2.03 -5.05
N LEU A 457 30.18 1.52 -4.65
CA LEU A 457 30.66 0.19 -5.06
C LEU A 457 29.91 -0.96 -4.39
N LYS A 458 29.26 -0.74 -3.24
CA LYS A 458 28.43 -1.75 -2.54
C LYS A 458 27.01 -1.84 -3.13
N GLU A 459 26.52 -0.76 -3.74
CA GLU A 459 25.19 -0.70 -4.38
C GLU A 459 25.12 -1.47 -5.71
N ILE A 460 26.26 -1.76 -6.35
CA ILE A 460 26.31 -2.64 -7.52
C ILE A 460 26.04 -4.07 -7.04
N PRO A 461 25.00 -4.77 -7.53
CA PRO A 461 24.75 -6.16 -7.17
C PRO A 461 25.94 -7.01 -7.60
N THR A 462 26.87 -7.27 -6.69
CA THR A 462 28.00 -8.13 -6.96
C THR A 462 27.46 -9.54 -7.15
N LYS A 463 27.67 -10.11 -8.34
CA LYS A 463 27.40 -11.52 -8.62
C LYS A 463 28.11 -12.37 -7.55
N ARG A 464 27.32 -12.94 -6.63
CA ARG A 464 27.65 -14.03 -5.68
C ARG A 464 29.01 -13.90 -4.97
N ARG A 465 28.98 -13.51 -3.70
CA ARG A 465 29.96 -14.03 -2.72
C ARG A 465 29.51 -15.43 -2.30
N ARG A 466 30.23 -16.47 -2.75
CA ARG A 466 30.09 -17.83 -2.20
C ARG A 466 30.47 -17.77 -0.72
N LEU A 467 29.52 -18.05 0.17
CA LEU A 467 29.82 -18.50 1.53
C LEU A 467 30.49 -19.87 1.39
N ASN A 468 31.81 -19.92 1.60
CA ASN A 468 32.51 -21.17 1.79
C ASN A 468 32.26 -21.61 3.24
N ASP A 469 31.32 -22.53 3.45
CA ASP A 469 31.29 -23.35 4.64
C ASP A 469 32.52 -24.26 4.63
N LYS A 470 33.50 -23.95 5.47
CA LYS A 470 34.52 -24.92 5.89
C LYS A 470 33.92 -25.73 7.03
N THR A 471 33.27 -26.84 6.69
CA THR A 471 33.06 -27.94 7.63
C THR A 471 34.41 -28.59 7.91
N ASN A 472 34.94 -28.35 9.12
CA ASN A 472 36.01 -29.16 9.70
C ASN A 472 35.41 -30.52 10.09
N THR A 473 35.52 -31.52 9.22
CA THR A 473 35.40 -32.92 9.63
C THR A 473 36.78 -33.45 9.98
N LEU A 474 37.04 -33.55 11.29
CA LEU A 474 38.11 -34.36 11.86
C LEU A 474 37.86 -35.82 11.50
N GLY A 475 38.83 -36.39 10.78
CA GLY A 475 38.91 -37.83 10.55
C GLY A 475 39.18 -38.56 11.87
N SER A 476 38.49 -39.68 12.06
CA SER A 476 38.99 -40.77 12.89
C SER A 476 38.81 -42.06 12.10
N ASP A 477 39.97 -42.66 11.81
CA ASP A 477 40.14 -43.96 11.20
C ASP A 477 39.54 -45.06 12.07
N ILE A 478 38.70 -45.92 11.50
CA ILE A 478 38.61 -47.33 11.93
C ILE A 478 38.55 -48.20 10.67
N LYS A 479 39.66 -48.91 10.45
CA LYS A 479 39.79 -50.08 9.57
C LYS A 479 39.24 -51.31 10.28
N THR A 480 38.39 -52.08 9.59
CA THR A 480 38.28 -53.55 9.65
C THR A 480 37.55 -53.93 8.35
N ASP A 481 38.23 -54.26 7.27
CA ASP A 481 38.80 -55.58 6.94
C ASP A 481 37.78 -56.73 7.03
N THR A 482 37.60 -57.40 5.89
CA THR A 482 37.35 -58.85 5.67
C THR A 482 36.11 -59.26 4.84
N THR A 483 36.42 -59.65 3.59
CA THR A 483 35.98 -60.87 2.85
C THR A 483 34.51 -61.12 2.48
N THR A 484 34.31 -61.29 1.15
CA THR A 484 33.49 -62.29 0.42
C THR A 484 32.08 -62.59 0.94
N LYS A 485 31.01 -62.35 0.16
CA LYS A 485 30.63 -63.08 -1.05
C LYS A 485 29.49 -62.35 -1.77
#